data_AF-A0A806K1V3-F1
#
_entry.id   AF-A0A806K1V3-F1
#
_cell.length_a   1.000
_cell.length_b   1.000
_cell.length_c   1.000
_cell.angle_alpha   90.00
_cell.angle_beta   90.00
_cell.angle_gamma   90.00
#
_symmetry.space_group_name_H-M   'P 1'
#
loop_
_entity.id
_entity.type
_entity.pdbx_description
1 polymer ?
#
loop_
_entity_poly.entity_id
_entity_poly.type
_entity_poly.pdbx_seq_one_letter_code
_entity_poly.pdbx_strand_id
1 'polypeptide(L)'
;MLSFSKKLIHSFSNKIHTLRQKDEDAPESKFIADFAKSKKSPFNIKSESHYNAYLSNGRPGSLALELKKTKCTAWVDIPQPEYGEHIIEAKIRIDSLGGYAAAGIMFHIEDQNSYYMALVSSKGYFRIDAVKDNRPKALIAWTEISNFNGVNINLKIITFGTYLIFIVNEKWVGETSDDTISAGYPGFVLTSYTQGPDANEFTCKAWLDYFSVDTRIKMIEEQYSKWTDNPNINAECRLRLAETFAVMGKPSKALEQIKKAWKQRDEVISSATISYTEVRTRKELLLAARMSFSLGHYNEAEEYYDKILELRPSSAEGKIAYREMLKVLNELNKFKELKEFILKHSDVLEKDLDYYTIIARTYWELKEYKRSANAWEKAFSMNSENGVYAANAANALDISGNKEKALSLFLAVGKIFLNQDNNDELAAMMPKLAALGSGNWEARVLIGKWAFSIEDYDRCAAEFTAAEKLRRALKPKPKEDPALYYLWGLVYNIKGKNDEAIRLLERAVKLAPDYALFRFKLAEIKLTSGIADPNLVKELKSTLDLIDDDQKAEMAEHAGNLLLKTRYKKSAQYFLDTAESISAAKKTRSKKQ
;
A
#
# COMPACT_ATOMS: atom_id res chain seq x y z
N MET A 1 -17.09 8.82 -36.02
CA MET A 1 -16.00 9.24 -35.08
C MET A 1 -14.58 8.85 -35.53
N LEU A 2 -14.38 8.18 -36.69
CA LEU A 2 -13.06 7.70 -37.16
C LEU A 2 -12.32 8.64 -38.15
N SER A 3 -12.89 9.78 -38.55
CA SER A 3 -12.21 10.76 -39.44
C SER A 3 -11.58 11.95 -38.70
N PHE A 4 -11.85 12.12 -37.41
CA PHE A 4 -11.31 13.21 -36.59
C PHE A 4 -9.90 12.93 -36.06
N SER A 5 -9.48 11.66 -35.97
CA SER A 5 -8.14 11.28 -35.46
C SER A 5 -7.01 11.55 -36.47
N LYS A 6 -7.23 11.33 -37.77
CA LYS A 6 -6.21 11.60 -38.81
C LYS A 6 -5.87 13.08 -38.98
N LYS A 7 -6.85 13.98 -38.80
CA LYS A 7 -6.63 15.44 -38.87
C LYS A 7 -5.90 16.01 -37.66
N LEU A 8 -6.06 15.42 -36.47
CA LEU A 8 -5.30 15.80 -35.27
C LEU A 8 -3.82 15.38 -35.39
N ILE A 9 -3.55 14.18 -35.91
CA ILE A 9 -2.17 13.69 -36.12
C ILE A 9 -1.42 14.58 -37.13
N HIS A 10 -2.09 15.01 -38.20
CA HIS A 10 -1.49 15.90 -39.20
C HIS A 10 -1.30 17.35 -38.72
N SER A 11 -2.17 17.87 -37.83
CA SER A 11 -2.01 19.22 -37.29
C SER A 11 -0.94 19.32 -36.19
N PHE A 12 -0.70 18.23 -35.44
CA PHE A 12 0.41 18.13 -34.48
C PHE A 12 1.78 17.94 -35.17
N SER A 13 1.83 17.17 -36.27
CA SER A 13 3.03 17.03 -37.11
C SER A 13 3.59 18.37 -37.59
N ASN A 14 2.70 19.30 -38.01
CA ASN A 14 3.13 20.61 -38.51
C ASN A 14 3.54 21.60 -37.40
N LYS A 15 3.03 21.43 -36.16
CA LYS A 15 3.42 22.28 -35.01
C LYS A 15 4.74 21.85 -34.37
N ILE A 16 5.13 20.58 -34.52
CA ILE A 16 6.45 20.07 -34.12
C ILE A 16 7.51 20.53 -35.12
N HIS A 17 7.17 20.65 -36.42
CA HIS A 17 8.08 21.18 -37.44
C HIS A 17 8.53 22.62 -37.18
N THR A 18 7.70 23.47 -36.56
CA THR A 18 8.07 24.86 -36.25
C THR A 18 8.95 25.02 -34.99
N LEU A 19 9.15 23.97 -34.20
CA LEU A 19 10.12 23.95 -33.09
C LEU A 19 11.46 23.28 -33.47
N ARG A 20 11.54 22.65 -34.65
CA ARG A 20 12.72 21.94 -35.20
C ARG A 20 13.79 22.84 -35.84
N GLN A 21 13.67 24.16 -35.76
CA GLN A 21 14.57 25.10 -36.46
C GLN A 21 15.89 25.41 -35.71
N LYS A 22 16.29 24.58 -34.74
CA LYS A 22 17.51 24.83 -33.94
C LYS A 22 18.55 23.70 -33.92
N ASP A 23 18.36 22.64 -34.70
CA ASP A 23 19.34 21.56 -34.87
C ASP A 23 19.76 21.42 -36.34
N GLU A 24 20.26 22.50 -36.92
CA GLU A 24 21.09 22.43 -38.13
C GLU A 24 22.53 22.15 -37.65
N ASP A 25 22.97 20.88 -37.67
CA ASP A 25 24.38 20.46 -37.91
C ASP A 25 24.73 18.99 -37.53
N ALA A 26 23.79 18.11 -37.19
CA ALA A 26 24.11 16.67 -37.05
C ALA A 26 23.87 15.93 -38.39
N PRO A 27 24.90 15.36 -39.05
CA PRO A 27 24.68 14.57 -40.26
C PRO A 27 23.84 13.33 -39.95
N GLU A 28 22.72 13.17 -40.67
CA GLU A 28 21.93 11.94 -40.73
C GLU A 28 22.85 10.75 -41.02
N SER A 29 23.23 9.99 -40.00
CA SER A 29 24.29 9.00 -40.12
C SER A 29 24.05 7.78 -39.26
N LYS A 30 24.54 6.64 -39.73
CA LYS A 30 24.59 5.39 -38.96
C LYS A 30 26.01 5.20 -38.47
N PHE A 31 26.19 5.29 -37.16
CA PHE A 31 27.44 4.97 -36.49
C PHE A 31 27.52 3.46 -36.23
N ILE A 32 28.68 2.83 -36.48
CA ILE A 32 28.89 1.38 -36.31
C ILE A 32 30.23 1.12 -35.61
N ALA A 33 30.22 0.21 -34.63
CA ALA A 33 31.39 -0.36 -33.97
C ALA A 33 31.29 -1.89 -33.97
N ASP A 34 32.15 -2.56 -34.76
CA ASP A 34 32.15 -4.03 -34.95
C ASP A 34 33.33 -4.75 -34.29
N PHE A 35 34.26 -3.99 -33.69
CA PHE A 35 35.45 -4.44 -32.95
C PHE A 35 36.36 -5.46 -33.66
N ALA A 36 36.12 -5.78 -34.94
CA ALA A 36 36.77 -6.89 -35.64
C ALA A 36 38.17 -6.56 -36.17
N LYS A 37 38.48 -5.27 -36.39
CA LYS A 37 39.75 -4.81 -37.01
C LYS A 37 40.36 -3.56 -36.37
N SER A 38 39.69 -2.93 -35.40
CA SER A 38 40.10 -1.62 -34.89
C SER A 38 41.09 -1.73 -33.71
N LYS A 39 42.19 -0.97 -33.77
CA LYS A 39 43.07 -0.73 -32.61
C LYS A 39 42.50 0.27 -31.60
N LYS A 40 41.43 1.00 -31.96
CA LYS A 40 40.81 2.03 -31.12
C LYS A 40 39.31 1.79 -30.96
N SER A 41 38.86 1.74 -29.71
CA SER A 41 37.43 1.69 -29.38
C SER A 41 36.84 3.10 -29.39
N PRO A 42 35.61 3.29 -29.88
CA PRO A 42 34.88 4.54 -29.67
C PRO A 42 34.40 4.70 -28.21
N PHE A 43 34.32 3.59 -27.46
CA PHE A 43 34.01 3.63 -26.03
C PHE A 43 35.24 4.11 -25.25
N ASN A 44 34.99 4.89 -24.20
CA ASN A 44 36.00 5.28 -23.23
C ASN A 44 36.37 4.08 -22.35
N ILE A 45 37.33 3.27 -22.81
CA ILE A 45 37.79 2.08 -22.09
C ILE A 45 38.66 2.50 -20.91
N LYS A 46 38.10 2.34 -19.70
CA LYS A 46 38.80 2.52 -18.43
C LYS A 46 38.54 1.32 -17.53
N SER A 47 39.54 0.94 -16.74
CA SER A 47 39.39 -0.09 -15.71
C SER A 47 39.49 0.56 -14.33
N GLU A 48 38.69 0.08 -13.39
CA GLU A 48 38.65 0.61 -12.02
C GLU A 48 38.85 -0.52 -11.00
N SER A 49 38.81 -0.19 -9.72
CA SER A 49 39.02 -1.17 -8.64
C SER A 49 38.00 -2.32 -8.65
N HIS A 50 36.80 -2.09 -9.20
CA HIS A 50 35.67 -3.03 -9.14
C HIS A 50 35.28 -3.64 -10.50
N TYR A 51 35.84 -3.18 -11.61
CA TYR A 51 35.64 -3.78 -12.94
C TYR A 51 36.84 -3.60 -13.86
N ASN A 52 36.97 -4.47 -14.85
CA ASN A 52 37.89 -4.31 -15.97
C ASN A 52 37.11 -4.03 -17.26
N ALA A 53 37.66 -3.17 -18.11
CA ALA A 53 37.18 -2.96 -19.48
C ALA A 53 38.36 -3.05 -20.45
N TYR A 54 38.22 -3.79 -21.55
CA TYR A 54 39.27 -3.96 -22.56
C TYR A 54 38.71 -4.42 -23.91
N LEU A 55 39.49 -4.25 -24.98
CA LEU A 55 39.21 -4.90 -26.26
C LEU A 55 39.79 -6.32 -26.23
N SER A 56 38.92 -7.32 -26.38
CA SER A 56 39.29 -8.73 -26.45
C SER A 56 39.95 -9.04 -27.80
N ASN A 57 41.07 -9.77 -27.76
CA ASN A 57 41.84 -10.19 -28.94
C ASN A 57 41.23 -11.39 -29.68
N GLY A 58 39.98 -11.77 -29.36
CA GLY A 58 39.25 -12.83 -30.06
C GLY A 58 39.06 -12.52 -31.55
N ARG A 59 38.74 -13.54 -32.36
CA ARG A 59 38.28 -13.37 -33.74
C ARG A 59 36.84 -13.87 -33.85
N PRO A 60 35.83 -12.98 -34.01
CA PRO A 60 35.93 -11.52 -34.04
C PRO A 60 36.27 -10.90 -32.67
N GLY A 61 36.82 -9.68 -32.68
CA GLY A 61 37.11 -8.92 -31.47
C GLY A 61 35.83 -8.38 -30.82
N SER A 62 35.89 -8.05 -29.53
CA SER A 62 34.74 -7.56 -28.76
C SER A 62 35.20 -6.56 -27.70
N LEU A 63 34.33 -5.64 -27.29
CA LEU A 63 34.54 -4.86 -26.05
C LEU A 63 34.08 -5.69 -24.85
N ALA A 64 35.00 -6.02 -23.95
CA ALA A 64 34.73 -6.80 -22.75
C ALA A 64 34.53 -5.92 -21.52
N LEU A 65 33.57 -6.28 -20.67
CA LEU A 65 33.40 -5.80 -19.30
C LEU A 65 33.40 -6.99 -18.34
N GLU A 66 34.17 -6.89 -17.26
CA GLU A 66 34.26 -7.93 -16.23
C GLU A 66 34.09 -7.31 -14.84
N LEU A 67 33.13 -7.79 -14.06
CA LEU A 67 32.91 -7.30 -12.69
C LEU A 67 33.67 -8.15 -11.68
N LYS A 68 34.31 -7.50 -10.70
CA LYS A 68 35.09 -8.16 -9.63
C LYS A 68 34.28 -8.36 -8.34
N LYS A 69 33.06 -7.81 -8.26
CA LYS A 69 32.21 -7.82 -7.06
C LYS A 69 30.74 -8.08 -7.43
N THR A 70 29.97 -8.62 -6.49
CA THR A 70 28.51 -8.75 -6.60
C THR A 70 27.80 -7.47 -6.19
N LYS A 71 26.51 -7.34 -6.55
CA LYS A 71 25.69 -6.15 -6.25
C LYS A 71 26.35 -4.87 -6.77
N CYS A 72 26.88 -4.97 -7.98
CA CYS A 72 27.69 -3.94 -8.61
C CYS A 72 27.22 -3.75 -10.05
N THR A 73 27.25 -2.51 -10.50
CA THR A 73 27.00 -2.11 -11.89
C THR A 73 28.20 -1.30 -12.35
N ALA A 74 28.70 -1.60 -13.55
CA ALA A 74 29.73 -0.80 -14.21
C ALA A 74 29.37 -0.62 -15.68
N TRP A 75 29.86 0.47 -16.26
CA TRP A 75 29.63 0.78 -17.68
C TRP A 75 30.81 1.53 -18.28
N VAL A 76 30.85 1.54 -19.60
CA VAL A 76 31.70 2.41 -20.42
C VAL A 76 30.83 3.08 -21.48
N ASP A 77 31.10 4.35 -21.76
CA ASP A 77 30.28 5.23 -22.59
C ASP A 77 31.03 5.71 -23.84
N ILE A 78 30.28 6.21 -24.83
CA ILE A 78 30.82 6.93 -25.99
C ILE A 78 30.57 8.42 -25.73
N PRO A 79 31.58 9.21 -25.33
CA PRO A 79 31.36 10.53 -24.77
C PRO A 79 30.95 11.60 -25.79
N GLN A 80 30.94 11.31 -27.10
CA GLN A 80 30.38 12.16 -28.18
C GLN A 80 30.08 11.32 -29.44
N PRO A 81 29.07 11.70 -30.27
CA PRO A 81 28.09 12.77 -30.06
C PRO A 81 26.92 12.34 -29.15
N GLU A 82 26.08 13.29 -28.74
CA GLU A 82 24.81 13.01 -28.06
C GLU A 82 23.73 12.58 -29.07
N TYR A 83 22.81 11.72 -28.62
CA TYR A 83 21.73 11.19 -29.44
C TYR A 83 20.38 11.46 -28.77
N GLY A 84 19.45 12.06 -29.52
CA GLY A 84 18.03 12.17 -29.16
C GLY A 84 17.22 11.00 -29.71
N GLU A 85 16.43 11.22 -30.76
CA GLU A 85 15.75 10.11 -31.47
C GLU A 85 16.75 9.22 -32.22
N HIS A 86 16.71 7.91 -31.97
CA HIS A 86 17.67 6.98 -32.53
C HIS A 86 17.17 5.52 -32.51
N ILE A 87 17.86 4.69 -33.29
CA ILE A 87 17.82 3.22 -33.16
C ILE A 87 19.19 2.75 -32.70
N ILE A 88 19.26 2.10 -31.54
CA ILE A 88 20.45 1.36 -31.10
C ILE A 88 20.26 -0.11 -31.45
N GLU A 89 21.31 -0.76 -31.99
CA GLU A 89 21.44 -2.21 -32.09
C GLU A 89 22.72 -2.67 -31.41
N ALA A 90 22.64 -3.65 -30.51
CA ALA A 90 23.76 -4.16 -29.74
C ALA A 90 23.75 -5.70 -29.68
N LYS A 91 24.85 -6.34 -30.08
CA LYS A 91 25.06 -7.79 -29.91
C LYS A 91 25.95 -8.04 -28.70
N ILE A 92 25.38 -8.66 -27.68
CA ILE A 92 25.95 -8.80 -26.35
C ILE A 92 26.00 -10.28 -25.96
N ARG A 93 27.15 -10.75 -25.46
CA ARG A 93 27.28 -12.03 -24.76
C ARG A 93 27.43 -11.78 -23.27
N ILE A 94 26.83 -12.64 -22.47
CA ILE A 94 26.93 -12.58 -21.01
C ILE A 94 27.35 -13.96 -20.52
N ASP A 95 28.27 -13.98 -19.57
CA ASP A 95 28.61 -15.13 -18.75
C ASP A 95 28.45 -14.75 -17.28
N SER A 96 27.47 -15.34 -16.61
CA SER A 96 27.20 -15.07 -15.20
C SER A 96 28.03 -15.94 -14.25
N LEU A 97 28.88 -16.84 -14.76
CA LEU A 97 29.74 -17.73 -13.95
C LEU A 97 28.94 -18.51 -12.89
N GLY A 98 27.78 -19.02 -13.31
CA GLY A 98 26.81 -19.72 -12.46
C GLY A 98 26.00 -18.82 -11.51
N GLY A 99 26.18 -17.50 -11.57
CA GLY A 99 25.46 -16.50 -10.78
C GLY A 99 24.27 -15.87 -11.52
N TYR A 100 23.84 -14.69 -11.06
CA TYR A 100 22.80 -13.89 -11.72
C TYR A 100 23.35 -12.51 -12.10
N ALA A 101 23.31 -12.20 -13.40
CA ALA A 101 23.83 -10.96 -13.96
C ALA A 101 22.90 -10.43 -15.06
N ALA A 102 23.11 -9.19 -15.47
CA ALA A 102 22.46 -8.60 -16.63
C ALA A 102 23.41 -7.67 -17.36
N ALA A 103 23.27 -7.56 -18.67
CA ALA A 103 24.02 -6.61 -19.48
C ALA A 103 23.08 -5.97 -20.49
N GLY A 104 23.50 -4.83 -21.03
CA GLY A 104 22.67 -4.10 -21.95
C GLY A 104 23.27 -2.75 -22.30
N ILE A 105 22.39 -1.80 -22.56
CA ILE A 105 22.74 -0.48 -23.05
C ILE A 105 22.19 0.58 -22.11
N MET A 106 23.07 1.51 -21.72
CA MET A 106 22.66 2.81 -21.22
C MET A 106 22.51 3.76 -22.39
N PHE A 107 21.48 4.60 -22.38
CA PHE A 107 21.24 5.58 -23.44
C PHE A 107 20.65 6.84 -22.85
N HIS A 108 20.80 7.94 -23.58
CA HIS A 108 20.56 9.29 -23.06
C HIS A 108 21.28 9.50 -21.71
N ILE A 109 22.56 9.11 -21.64
CA ILE A 109 23.40 9.44 -20.49
C ILE A 109 23.68 10.94 -20.56
N GLU A 110 23.08 11.71 -19.66
CA GLU A 110 23.35 13.14 -19.49
C GLU A 110 24.55 13.33 -18.54
N ASP A 111 24.58 12.56 -17.46
CA ASP A 111 25.67 12.48 -16.50
C ASP A 111 25.68 11.13 -15.75
N GLN A 112 26.54 10.99 -14.74
CA GLN A 112 26.67 9.75 -13.95
C GLN A 112 25.44 9.41 -13.10
N ASN A 113 24.51 10.34 -12.94
CA ASN A 113 23.31 10.25 -12.09
C ASN A 113 22.01 10.28 -12.90
N SER A 114 22.09 10.54 -14.21
CA SER A 114 20.95 10.77 -15.11
C SER A 114 21.11 10.01 -16.44
N TYR A 115 20.39 8.90 -16.59
CA TYR A 115 20.42 8.02 -17.77
C TYR A 115 19.22 7.07 -17.84
N TYR A 116 18.95 6.52 -19.02
CA TYR A 116 18.16 5.29 -19.15
C TYR A 116 19.07 4.05 -19.16
N MET A 117 18.59 2.95 -18.61
CA MET A 117 19.34 1.69 -18.53
C MET A 117 18.45 0.51 -18.95
N ALA A 118 18.66 0.01 -20.17
CA ALA A 118 17.97 -1.17 -20.72
C ALA A 118 18.84 -2.42 -20.52
N LEU A 119 18.33 -3.40 -19.78
CA LEU A 119 19.07 -4.60 -19.38
C LEU A 119 18.36 -5.87 -19.84
N VAL A 120 19.16 -6.85 -20.25
CA VAL A 120 18.73 -8.24 -20.44
C VAL A 120 19.53 -9.12 -19.49
N SER A 121 18.83 -9.93 -18.70
CA SER A 121 19.43 -10.76 -17.67
C SER A 121 19.84 -12.13 -18.17
N SER A 122 20.82 -12.74 -17.50
CA SER A 122 21.28 -14.11 -17.75
C SER A 122 20.21 -15.18 -17.45
N LYS A 123 19.07 -14.79 -16.87
CA LYS A 123 17.89 -15.65 -16.66
C LYS A 123 16.77 -15.41 -17.67
N GLY A 124 17.01 -14.58 -18.69
CA GLY A 124 16.06 -14.35 -19.77
C GLY A 124 14.96 -13.32 -19.46
N TYR A 125 15.26 -12.29 -18.65
CA TYR A 125 14.33 -11.20 -18.37
C TYR A 125 14.84 -9.88 -18.95
N PHE A 126 13.93 -9.03 -19.41
CA PHE A 126 14.20 -7.66 -19.84
C PHE A 126 13.76 -6.66 -18.77
N ARG A 127 14.48 -5.54 -18.62
CA ARG A 127 14.13 -4.43 -17.73
C ARG A 127 14.60 -3.10 -18.31
N ILE A 128 13.85 -2.03 -18.05
CA ILE A 128 14.28 -0.65 -18.34
C ILE A 128 14.01 0.25 -17.13
N ASP A 129 15.05 0.93 -16.68
CA ASP A 129 15.00 1.95 -15.65
C ASP A 129 15.31 3.33 -16.25
N ALA A 130 14.62 4.35 -15.75
CA ALA A 130 15.02 5.75 -15.88
C ALA A 130 15.66 6.17 -14.55
N VAL A 131 16.88 6.68 -14.58
CA VAL A 131 17.53 7.26 -13.40
C VAL A 131 17.68 8.74 -13.67
N LYS A 132 17.17 9.59 -12.80
CA LYS A 132 17.36 11.05 -12.85
C LYS A 132 17.75 11.52 -11.47
N ASP A 133 18.84 12.27 -11.36
CA ASP A 133 19.36 12.77 -10.08
C ASP A 133 19.51 11.67 -9.02
N ASN A 134 20.05 10.50 -9.41
CA ASN A 134 20.19 9.30 -8.58
C ASN A 134 18.88 8.70 -8.03
N ARG A 135 17.74 9.01 -8.65
CA ARG A 135 16.43 8.43 -8.31
C ARG A 135 16.01 7.42 -9.38
N PRO A 136 16.20 6.12 -9.16
CA PRO A 136 15.80 5.10 -10.12
C PRO A 136 14.27 4.93 -10.14
N LYS A 137 13.71 4.87 -11.35
CA LYS A 137 12.30 4.60 -11.65
C LYS A 137 12.22 3.51 -12.69
N ALA A 138 11.70 2.34 -12.31
CA ALA A 138 11.42 1.28 -13.26
C ALA A 138 10.31 1.72 -14.24
N LEU A 139 10.66 1.83 -15.52
CA LEU A 139 9.67 2.08 -16.57
C LEU A 139 8.95 0.77 -16.90
N ILE A 140 9.72 -0.31 -17.06
CA ILE A 140 9.28 -1.70 -17.16
C ILE A 140 10.17 -2.51 -16.20
N ALA A 141 9.54 -3.21 -15.25
CA ALA A 141 10.25 -4.12 -14.33
C ALA A 141 10.72 -5.38 -15.07
N TRP A 142 11.27 -6.36 -14.35
CA TRP A 142 11.74 -7.61 -14.97
C TRP A 142 10.60 -8.37 -15.66
N THR A 143 10.57 -8.32 -16.99
CA THR A 143 9.59 -9.01 -17.85
C THR A 143 10.25 -10.23 -18.51
N GLU A 144 9.63 -11.40 -18.42
CA GLU A 144 10.16 -12.64 -19.00
C GLU A 144 10.16 -12.62 -20.54
N ILE A 145 11.28 -12.96 -21.15
CA ILE A 145 11.42 -13.10 -22.61
C ILE A 145 11.16 -14.56 -23.01
N SER A 146 10.15 -14.82 -23.83
CA SER A 146 9.73 -16.20 -24.13
C SER A 146 10.78 -16.98 -24.91
N ASN A 147 11.08 -18.20 -24.45
CA ASN A 147 12.04 -19.12 -25.08
C ASN A 147 13.41 -18.46 -25.32
N PHE A 148 13.93 -17.77 -24.30
CA PHE A 148 15.25 -17.15 -24.35
C PHE A 148 16.12 -17.67 -23.19
N ASN A 149 17.33 -18.10 -23.51
CA ASN A 149 18.25 -18.78 -22.58
C ASN A 149 19.22 -17.83 -21.86
N GLY A 150 19.05 -16.51 -22.00
CA GLY A 150 19.88 -15.53 -21.29
C GLY A 150 21.28 -15.29 -21.89
N VAL A 151 21.61 -15.94 -23.01
CA VAL A 151 22.91 -15.79 -23.70
C VAL A 151 22.72 -15.32 -25.13
N ASN A 152 23.72 -14.65 -25.71
CA ASN A 152 23.68 -14.08 -27.08
C ASN A 152 22.45 -13.18 -27.30
N ILE A 153 22.54 -11.96 -26.77
CA ILE A 153 21.51 -10.93 -26.82
C ILE A 153 21.75 -10.04 -28.04
N ASN A 154 20.77 -9.91 -28.91
CA ASN A 154 20.68 -8.85 -29.91
C ASN A 154 19.61 -7.86 -29.43
N LEU A 155 20.04 -6.83 -28.71
CA LEU A 155 19.16 -5.80 -28.15
C LEU A 155 19.01 -4.66 -29.16
N LYS A 156 17.77 -4.31 -29.46
CA LYS A 156 17.39 -3.15 -30.26
C LYS A 156 16.50 -2.22 -29.45
N ILE A 157 16.87 -0.94 -29.44
CA ILE A 157 16.17 0.14 -28.74
C ILE A 157 15.76 1.16 -29.80
N ILE A 158 14.49 1.54 -29.81
CA ILE A 158 13.96 2.57 -30.70
C ILE A 158 13.42 3.69 -29.82
N THR A 159 13.93 4.91 -30.01
CA THR A 159 13.42 6.12 -29.37
C THR A 159 12.73 6.99 -30.43
N PHE A 160 11.49 7.41 -30.15
CA PHE A 160 10.71 8.28 -31.05
C PHE A 160 9.79 9.17 -30.23
N GLY A 161 10.06 10.47 -30.18
CA GLY A 161 9.48 11.39 -29.20
C GLY A 161 9.69 10.87 -27.77
N THR A 162 8.58 10.60 -27.07
CA THR A 162 8.60 10.03 -25.71
C THR A 162 8.50 8.51 -25.70
N TYR A 163 8.33 7.86 -26.85
CA TYR A 163 8.14 6.42 -26.95
C TYR A 163 9.48 5.69 -26.96
N LEU A 164 9.52 4.61 -26.18
CA LEU A 164 10.64 3.69 -26.07
C LEU A 164 10.15 2.28 -26.41
N ILE A 165 10.75 1.65 -27.42
CA ILE A 165 10.41 0.30 -27.88
C ILE A 165 11.63 -0.60 -27.82
N PHE A 166 11.45 -1.81 -27.29
CA PHE A 166 12.53 -2.75 -27.02
C PHE A 166 12.30 -4.09 -27.71
N ILE A 167 13.34 -4.56 -28.41
CA ILE A 167 13.35 -5.83 -29.14
C ILE A 167 14.60 -6.59 -28.72
N VAL A 168 14.45 -7.87 -28.41
CA VAL A 168 15.55 -8.78 -28.06
C VAL A 168 15.48 -10.00 -28.98
N ASN A 169 16.55 -10.26 -29.73
CA ASN A 169 16.64 -11.39 -30.68
C ASN A 169 15.45 -11.43 -31.66
N GLU A 170 15.14 -10.27 -32.27
CA GLU A 170 14.01 -10.06 -33.18
C GLU A 170 12.61 -10.30 -32.57
N LYS A 171 12.52 -10.45 -31.23
CA LYS A 171 11.26 -10.52 -30.50
C LYS A 171 11.00 -9.22 -29.77
N TRP A 172 9.83 -8.64 -29.97
CA TRP A 172 9.37 -7.50 -29.17
C TRP A 172 9.21 -7.93 -27.70
N VAL A 173 9.80 -7.17 -26.77
CA VAL A 173 9.78 -7.48 -25.33
C VAL A 173 9.10 -6.40 -24.49
N GLY A 174 8.96 -5.18 -25.02
CA GLY A 174 8.14 -4.17 -24.37
C GLY A 174 8.13 -2.80 -25.04
N GLU A 175 7.17 -2.00 -24.64
CA GLU A 175 7.04 -0.59 -24.99
C GLU A 175 6.66 0.23 -23.75
N THR A 176 7.11 1.48 -23.70
CA THR A 176 6.68 2.46 -22.70
C THR A 176 6.83 3.87 -23.28
N SER A 177 6.32 4.86 -22.58
CA SER A 177 6.64 6.26 -22.80
C SER A 177 7.25 6.88 -21.55
N ASP A 178 8.25 7.74 -21.75
CA ASP A 178 8.91 8.55 -20.73
C ASP A 178 9.70 9.70 -21.39
N ASP A 179 9.70 10.88 -20.79
CA ASP A 179 10.34 12.10 -21.29
C ASP A 179 11.34 12.69 -20.29
N THR A 180 11.78 11.89 -19.31
CA THR A 180 12.67 12.35 -18.23
C THR A 180 14.02 12.83 -18.77
N ILE A 181 14.53 12.19 -19.82
CA ILE A 181 15.81 12.53 -20.46
C ILE A 181 15.65 12.48 -21.98
N SER A 182 15.84 13.61 -22.65
CA SER A 182 15.53 13.78 -24.07
C SER A 182 16.63 13.33 -25.03
N ALA A 183 17.89 13.46 -24.62
CA ALA A 183 19.06 13.08 -25.41
C ALA A 183 20.26 12.80 -24.48
N GLY A 184 21.32 12.20 -25.04
CA GLY A 184 22.59 12.04 -24.35
C GLY A 184 23.44 10.92 -24.94
N TYR A 185 24.46 10.48 -24.20
CA TYR A 185 25.43 9.51 -24.68
C TYR A 185 24.93 8.07 -24.57
N PRO A 186 25.41 7.15 -25.42
CA PRO A 186 25.20 5.73 -25.25
C PRO A 186 26.33 5.09 -24.43
N GLY A 187 26.02 3.98 -23.77
CA GLY A 187 26.99 3.20 -23.01
C GLY A 187 26.67 1.72 -22.97
N PHE A 188 27.70 0.91 -22.74
CA PHE A 188 27.61 -0.53 -22.52
C PHE A 188 27.69 -0.81 -21.03
N VAL A 189 26.71 -1.52 -20.48
CA VAL A 189 26.56 -1.72 -19.04
C VAL A 189 26.51 -3.22 -18.69
N LEU A 190 27.10 -3.55 -17.54
CA LEU A 190 27.06 -4.87 -16.91
C LEU A 190 26.71 -4.72 -15.42
N THR A 191 25.80 -5.57 -14.95
CA THR A 191 25.35 -5.64 -13.55
C THR A 191 25.45 -7.08 -13.02
N SER A 192 25.94 -7.23 -11.80
CA SER A 192 25.95 -8.49 -11.04
C SER A 192 25.01 -8.40 -9.84
N TYR A 193 24.14 -9.40 -9.66
CA TYR A 193 23.23 -9.51 -8.51
C TYR A 193 23.68 -10.55 -7.49
N THR A 194 24.07 -11.73 -7.95
CA THR A 194 24.52 -12.84 -7.09
C THR A 194 25.77 -13.49 -7.66
N GLN A 195 26.63 -14.00 -6.76
CA GLN A 195 27.80 -14.79 -7.14
C GLN A 195 27.39 -16.22 -7.46
N GLY A 196 28.02 -16.81 -8.47
CA GLY A 196 27.89 -18.23 -8.79
C GLY A 196 29.08 -19.06 -8.32
N PRO A 197 28.98 -20.40 -8.41
CA PRO A 197 30.04 -21.33 -8.01
C PRO A 197 31.31 -21.21 -8.86
N ASP A 198 31.20 -20.76 -10.11
CA ASP A 198 32.34 -20.63 -11.03
C ASP A 198 33.03 -19.26 -10.92
N ALA A 199 32.58 -18.42 -9.99
CA ALA A 199 33.16 -17.11 -9.76
C ALA A 199 34.53 -17.22 -9.07
N ASN A 200 35.51 -16.55 -9.66
CA ASN A 200 36.90 -16.47 -9.22
C ASN A 200 37.20 -14.97 -8.99
N GLU A 201 38.13 -14.40 -9.76
CA GLU A 201 38.51 -12.99 -9.80
C GLU A 201 37.33 -12.13 -10.25
N PHE A 202 36.41 -12.73 -11.00
CA PHE A 202 35.24 -12.08 -11.55
C PHE A 202 33.95 -12.77 -11.12
N THR A 203 32.91 -11.97 -10.93
CA THR A 203 31.55 -12.42 -10.59
C THR A 203 30.68 -12.60 -11.82
N CYS A 204 30.93 -11.85 -12.89
CA CYS A 204 30.34 -12.04 -14.21
C CYS A 204 31.16 -11.30 -15.27
N LYS A 205 30.93 -11.68 -16.53
CA LYS A 205 31.58 -11.09 -17.72
C LYS A 205 30.54 -10.81 -18.79
N ALA A 206 30.78 -9.79 -19.60
CA ALA A 206 30.00 -9.53 -20.79
C ALA A 206 30.88 -9.00 -21.93
N TRP A 207 30.46 -9.27 -23.16
CA TRP A 207 31.14 -8.84 -24.38
C TRP A 207 30.15 -8.17 -25.30
N LEU A 208 30.50 -6.99 -25.80
CA LEU A 208 29.79 -6.30 -26.87
C LEU A 208 30.51 -6.60 -28.19
N ASP A 209 29.88 -7.44 -29.01
CA ASP A 209 30.42 -7.91 -30.30
C ASP A 209 30.05 -6.96 -31.45
N TYR A 210 28.99 -6.18 -31.30
CA TYR A 210 28.53 -5.21 -32.29
C TYR A 210 27.71 -4.13 -31.60
N PHE A 211 27.87 -2.89 -32.04
CA PHE A 211 27.08 -1.74 -31.61
C PHE A 211 26.84 -0.79 -32.78
N SER A 212 25.63 -0.26 -32.91
CA SER A 212 25.35 0.84 -33.84
C SER A 212 24.30 1.78 -33.30
N VAL A 213 24.39 3.05 -33.70
CA VAL A 213 23.38 4.08 -33.48
C VAL A 213 22.97 4.64 -34.83
N ASP A 214 21.67 4.63 -35.14
CA ASP A 214 21.11 5.15 -36.39
C ASP A 214 20.18 6.32 -36.08
N THR A 215 20.51 7.52 -36.58
CA THR A 215 19.76 8.76 -36.34
C THR A 215 18.93 9.21 -37.54
N ARG A 216 18.88 8.40 -38.61
CA ARG A 216 18.13 8.75 -39.83
C ARG A 216 16.63 8.71 -39.53
N ILE A 217 15.97 9.86 -39.54
CA ILE A 217 14.55 10.03 -39.16
C ILE A 217 13.66 9.04 -39.91
N LYS A 218 13.83 8.90 -41.23
CA LYS A 218 13.06 7.95 -42.04
C LYS A 218 13.17 6.50 -41.53
N MET A 219 14.37 6.08 -41.11
CA MET A 219 14.59 4.72 -40.57
C MET A 219 13.94 4.56 -39.20
N ILE A 220 14.01 5.59 -38.34
CA ILE A 220 13.37 5.62 -37.02
C ILE A 220 11.85 5.51 -37.18
N GLU A 221 11.24 6.32 -38.03
CA GLU A 221 9.81 6.29 -38.33
C GLU A 221 9.37 4.92 -38.87
N GLU A 222 10.13 4.36 -39.81
CA GLU A 222 9.86 3.01 -40.35
C GLU A 222 9.91 1.93 -39.26
N GLN A 223 10.91 1.95 -38.37
CA GLN A 223 11.00 0.99 -37.27
C GLN A 223 9.92 1.23 -36.21
N TYR A 224 9.62 2.48 -35.87
CA TYR A 224 8.55 2.83 -34.93
C TYR A 224 7.20 2.33 -35.42
N SER A 225 6.84 2.62 -36.68
CA SER A 225 5.61 2.09 -37.30
C SER A 225 5.61 0.56 -37.34
N LYS A 226 6.76 -0.06 -37.69
CA LYS A 226 6.93 -1.52 -37.67
C LYS A 226 6.80 -2.15 -36.28
N TRP A 227 6.97 -1.44 -35.18
CA TRP A 227 6.90 -2.05 -33.84
C TRP A 227 5.79 -1.50 -32.95
N THR A 228 4.96 -0.61 -33.49
CA THR A 228 3.74 -0.10 -32.83
C THR A 228 2.49 -0.79 -33.37
N ASP A 229 2.37 -0.89 -34.70
CA ASP A 229 1.15 -1.36 -35.40
C ASP A 229 1.34 -2.71 -36.10
N ASN A 230 2.33 -3.50 -35.69
CA ASN A 230 2.71 -4.70 -36.43
C ASN A 230 1.96 -5.95 -35.96
N PRO A 231 1.24 -6.64 -36.87
CA PRO A 231 0.52 -7.87 -36.56
C PRO A 231 1.42 -9.05 -36.19
N ASN A 232 2.75 -8.92 -36.31
CA ASN A 232 3.73 -9.94 -35.90
C ASN A 232 4.18 -9.81 -34.43
N ILE A 233 3.77 -8.76 -33.69
CA ILE A 233 4.11 -8.65 -32.27
C ILE A 233 3.33 -9.73 -31.52
N ASN A 234 4.00 -10.75 -30.98
CA ASN A 234 3.28 -11.87 -30.35
C ASN A 234 2.37 -11.38 -29.19
N ALA A 235 1.09 -11.73 -29.25
CA ALA A 235 0.10 -11.43 -28.21
C ALA A 235 0.57 -11.89 -26.81
N GLU A 236 1.31 -13.00 -26.72
CA GLU A 236 1.90 -13.50 -25.49
C GLU A 236 2.91 -12.52 -24.88
N CYS A 237 3.72 -11.83 -25.70
CA CYS A 237 4.64 -10.81 -25.19
C CYS A 237 3.88 -9.62 -24.59
N ARG A 238 2.77 -9.22 -25.21
CA ARG A 238 1.92 -8.14 -24.68
C ARG A 238 1.26 -8.54 -23.36
N LEU A 239 0.80 -9.79 -23.24
CA LEU A 239 0.22 -10.30 -21.99
C LEU A 239 1.26 -10.34 -20.86
N ARG A 240 2.49 -10.77 -21.12
CA ARG A 240 3.59 -10.72 -20.13
C ARG A 240 3.94 -9.31 -19.70
N LEU A 241 3.95 -8.37 -20.65
CA LEU A 241 4.13 -6.96 -20.32
C LEU A 241 2.96 -6.44 -19.47
N ALA A 242 1.72 -6.87 -19.77
CA ALA A 242 0.55 -6.51 -18.98
C ALA A 242 0.64 -7.02 -17.54
N GLU A 243 1.04 -8.28 -17.34
CA GLU A 243 1.29 -8.86 -16.01
C GLU A 243 2.35 -8.06 -15.24
N THR A 244 3.43 -7.67 -15.92
CA THR A 244 4.47 -6.82 -15.33
C THR A 244 3.91 -5.47 -14.90
N PHE A 245 3.14 -4.80 -15.76
CA PHE A 245 2.50 -3.53 -15.39
C PHE A 245 1.48 -3.67 -14.27
N ALA A 246 0.75 -4.78 -14.21
CA ALA A 246 -0.19 -5.06 -13.12
C ALA A 246 0.54 -5.17 -11.77
N VAL A 247 1.65 -5.92 -11.71
CA VAL A 247 2.50 -6.03 -10.51
C VAL A 247 3.13 -4.68 -10.13
N MET A 248 3.46 -3.85 -11.12
CA MET A 248 3.96 -2.48 -10.90
C MET A 248 2.87 -1.49 -10.44
N GLY A 249 1.62 -1.91 -10.28
CA GLY A 249 0.52 -1.01 -9.92
C GLY A 249 0.15 -0.01 -11.03
N LYS A 250 0.35 -0.38 -12.30
CA LYS A 250 0.03 0.44 -13.49
C LYS A 250 -1.13 -0.17 -14.28
N PRO A 251 -2.37 -0.16 -13.74
CA PRO A 251 -3.49 -0.89 -14.32
C PRO A 251 -3.93 -0.38 -15.70
N SER A 252 -3.78 0.92 -15.97
CA SER A 252 -4.06 1.49 -17.29
C SER A 252 -3.15 0.92 -18.37
N LYS A 253 -1.83 0.90 -18.12
CA LYS A 253 -0.83 0.32 -19.04
C LYS A 253 -1.04 -1.19 -19.20
N ALA A 254 -1.36 -1.90 -18.12
CA ALA A 254 -1.65 -3.33 -18.19
C ALA A 254 -2.87 -3.63 -19.08
N LEU A 255 -4.00 -2.96 -18.83
CA LEU A 255 -5.23 -3.15 -19.59
C LEU A 255 -5.07 -2.77 -21.07
N GLU A 256 -4.30 -1.72 -21.37
CA GLU A 256 -3.95 -1.35 -22.75
C GLU A 256 -3.26 -2.50 -23.48
N GLN A 257 -2.25 -3.12 -22.86
CA GLN A 257 -1.52 -4.23 -23.48
C GLN A 257 -2.39 -5.48 -23.67
N ILE A 258 -3.28 -5.79 -22.71
CA ILE A 258 -4.27 -6.88 -22.85
C ILE A 258 -5.18 -6.64 -24.04
N LYS A 259 -5.75 -5.43 -24.15
CA LYS A 259 -6.65 -5.06 -25.25
C LYS A 259 -5.94 -5.08 -26.61
N LYS A 260 -4.69 -4.62 -26.69
CA LYS A 260 -3.87 -4.73 -27.90
C LYS A 260 -3.64 -6.20 -28.30
N ALA A 261 -3.33 -7.06 -27.33
CA ALA A 261 -3.16 -8.50 -27.56
C ALA A 261 -4.44 -9.17 -28.08
N TRP A 262 -5.59 -8.85 -27.48
CA TRP A 262 -6.88 -9.38 -27.91
C TRP A 262 -7.29 -8.88 -29.28
N LYS A 263 -7.18 -7.56 -29.54
CA LYS A 263 -7.50 -6.97 -30.85
C LYS A 263 -6.74 -7.67 -31.98
N GLN A 264 -5.45 -7.93 -31.77
CA GLN A 264 -4.63 -8.65 -32.74
C GLN A 264 -5.13 -10.07 -32.99
N ARG A 265 -5.47 -10.82 -31.93
CA ARG A 265 -6.04 -12.18 -32.06
C ARG A 265 -7.40 -12.14 -32.78
N ASP A 266 -8.25 -11.16 -32.47
CA ASP A 266 -9.55 -10.95 -33.13
C ASP A 266 -9.38 -10.70 -34.65
N GLU A 267 -8.39 -9.88 -35.05
CA GLU A 267 -8.09 -9.59 -36.47
C GLU A 267 -7.61 -10.84 -37.22
N VAL A 268 -6.77 -11.67 -36.59
CA VAL A 268 -6.33 -12.96 -37.16
C VAL A 268 -7.51 -13.92 -37.32
N ILE A 269 -8.41 -13.98 -36.35
CA ILE A 269 -9.61 -14.85 -36.42
C ILE A 269 -10.55 -14.40 -37.53
N SER A 270 -10.83 -13.09 -37.64
CA SER A 270 -11.76 -12.58 -38.66
C SER A 270 -11.27 -12.76 -40.10
N SER A 271 -9.95 -12.96 -40.29
CA SER A 271 -9.32 -13.21 -41.59
C SER A 271 -9.14 -14.70 -41.92
N ALA A 272 -9.29 -15.62 -40.96
CA ALA A 272 -9.17 -17.06 -41.17
C ALA A 272 -10.55 -17.75 -41.19
N THR A 273 -10.87 -18.49 -42.25
CA THR A 273 -12.07 -19.35 -42.34
C THR A 273 -11.90 -20.60 -41.44
N ILE A 274 -11.65 -20.42 -40.15
CA ILE A 274 -11.40 -21.50 -39.21
C ILE A 274 -12.25 -21.28 -37.96
N SER A 275 -13.08 -22.27 -37.64
CA SER A 275 -13.78 -22.36 -36.36
C SER A 275 -12.80 -22.87 -35.31
N TYR A 276 -12.37 -22.02 -34.39
CA TYR A 276 -11.72 -22.48 -33.15
C TYR A 276 -12.05 -21.58 -31.95
N THR A 277 -12.12 -22.22 -30.78
CA THR A 277 -12.69 -21.76 -29.50
C THR A 277 -11.68 -21.08 -28.56
N GLU A 278 -12.24 -20.23 -27.68
CA GLU A 278 -11.60 -19.39 -26.62
C GLU A 278 -10.57 -18.36 -27.09
N VAL A 279 -11.05 -17.22 -27.64
CA VAL A 279 -10.22 -16.04 -27.98
C VAL A 279 -9.39 -15.50 -26.80
N ARG A 280 -9.90 -15.71 -25.58
CA ARG A 280 -9.40 -15.12 -24.34
C ARG A 280 -9.38 -16.20 -23.29
N THR A 281 -8.23 -16.42 -22.66
CA THR A 281 -8.14 -17.41 -21.57
C THR A 281 -8.79 -16.86 -20.30
N ARG A 282 -9.21 -17.73 -19.37
CA ARG A 282 -9.76 -17.29 -18.07
C ARG A 282 -8.77 -16.46 -17.25
N LYS A 283 -7.46 -16.74 -17.37
CA LYS A 283 -6.41 -15.95 -16.70
C LYS A 283 -6.32 -14.53 -17.27
N GLU A 284 -6.39 -14.41 -18.59
CA GLU A 284 -6.40 -13.10 -19.26
C GLU A 284 -7.64 -12.29 -18.88
N LEU A 285 -8.83 -12.92 -18.90
CA LEU A 285 -10.07 -12.28 -18.47
C LEU A 285 -10.01 -11.84 -17.01
N LEU A 286 -9.46 -12.69 -16.13
CA LEU A 286 -9.33 -12.36 -14.71
C LEU A 286 -8.37 -11.18 -14.49
N LEU A 287 -7.23 -11.16 -15.20
CA LEU A 287 -6.30 -10.04 -15.15
C LEU A 287 -7.00 -8.76 -15.65
N ALA A 288 -7.70 -8.81 -16.77
CA ALA A 288 -8.44 -7.67 -17.31
C ALA A 288 -9.53 -7.18 -16.33
N ALA A 289 -10.30 -8.09 -15.74
CA ALA A 289 -11.34 -7.77 -14.76
C ALA A 289 -10.78 -7.00 -13.55
N ARG A 290 -9.64 -7.44 -13.02
CA ARG A 290 -8.95 -6.76 -11.91
C ARG A 290 -8.38 -5.41 -12.32
N MET A 291 -7.82 -5.29 -13.52
CA MET A 291 -7.32 -4.00 -14.02
C MET A 291 -8.48 -3.01 -14.22
N SER A 292 -9.57 -3.43 -14.86
CA SER A 292 -10.77 -2.62 -15.02
C SER A 292 -11.39 -2.23 -13.67
N PHE A 293 -11.46 -3.15 -12.70
CA PHE A 293 -11.93 -2.85 -11.35
C PHE A 293 -11.05 -1.78 -10.67
N SER A 294 -9.73 -1.91 -10.73
CA SER A 294 -8.80 -0.94 -10.12
C SER A 294 -8.85 0.46 -10.75
N LEU A 295 -9.33 0.55 -11.99
CA LEU A 295 -9.57 1.81 -12.71
C LEU A 295 -10.96 2.39 -12.45
N GLY A 296 -11.80 1.73 -11.66
CA GLY A 296 -13.21 2.11 -11.46
C GLY A 296 -14.12 1.80 -12.64
N HIS A 297 -13.64 1.04 -13.63
CA HIS A 297 -14.42 0.60 -14.80
C HIS A 297 -15.24 -0.65 -14.44
N TYR A 298 -16.14 -0.53 -13.47
CA TYR A 298 -16.82 -1.68 -12.86
C TYR A 298 -17.72 -2.45 -13.84
N ASN A 299 -18.41 -1.78 -14.78
CA ASN A 299 -19.21 -2.46 -15.81
C ASN A 299 -18.32 -3.35 -16.71
N GLU A 300 -17.13 -2.88 -17.08
CA GLU A 300 -16.20 -3.67 -17.89
C GLU A 300 -15.63 -4.85 -17.08
N ALA A 301 -15.37 -4.65 -15.78
CA ALA A 301 -14.97 -5.72 -14.89
C ALA A 301 -16.05 -6.80 -14.75
N GLU A 302 -17.32 -6.40 -14.59
CA GLU A 302 -18.49 -7.29 -14.56
C GLU A 302 -18.55 -8.16 -15.81
N GLU A 303 -18.47 -7.56 -17.01
CA GLU A 303 -18.48 -8.31 -18.28
C GLU A 303 -17.36 -9.36 -18.37
N TYR A 304 -16.17 -9.06 -17.84
CA TYR A 304 -15.06 -10.01 -17.84
C TYR A 304 -15.27 -11.15 -16.83
N TYR A 305 -15.80 -10.86 -15.63
CA TYR A 305 -16.13 -11.91 -14.67
C TYR A 305 -17.26 -12.81 -15.17
N ASP A 306 -18.29 -12.25 -15.81
CA ASP A 306 -19.36 -13.03 -16.43
C ASP A 306 -18.81 -14.01 -17.47
N LYS A 307 -17.92 -13.54 -18.36
CA LYS A 307 -17.26 -14.40 -19.34
C LYS A 307 -16.46 -15.54 -18.68
N ILE A 308 -15.80 -15.30 -17.55
CA ILE A 308 -15.09 -16.37 -16.82
C ILE A 308 -16.09 -17.43 -16.31
N LEU A 309 -17.22 -16.97 -15.76
CA LEU A 309 -18.28 -17.83 -15.22
C LEU A 309 -19.05 -18.58 -16.31
N GLU A 310 -19.16 -18.04 -17.52
CA GLU A 310 -19.71 -18.73 -18.70
C GLU A 310 -18.79 -19.85 -19.19
N LEU A 311 -17.46 -19.62 -19.20
CA LEU A 311 -16.50 -20.59 -19.72
C LEU A 311 -16.32 -21.81 -18.81
N ARG A 312 -15.94 -21.59 -17.55
CA ARG A 312 -15.71 -22.70 -16.59
C ARG A 312 -15.86 -22.22 -15.14
N PRO A 313 -17.08 -22.18 -14.60
CA PRO A 313 -17.32 -21.64 -13.26
C PRO A 313 -16.70 -22.47 -12.13
N SER A 314 -16.44 -23.78 -12.35
CA SER A 314 -15.78 -24.66 -11.36
C SER A 314 -14.26 -24.53 -11.32
N SER A 315 -13.64 -23.75 -12.22
CA SER A 315 -12.20 -23.51 -12.25
C SER A 315 -11.72 -22.66 -11.06
N ALA A 316 -10.40 -22.60 -10.83
CA ALA A 316 -9.84 -21.70 -9.83
C ALA A 316 -10.20 -20.23 -10.12
N GLU A 317 -10.12 -19.83 -11.39
CA GLU A 317 -10.53 -18.50 -11.84
C GLU A 317 -12.03 -18.26 -11.67
N GLY A 318 -12.87 -19.28 -11.89
CA GLY A 318 -14.32 -19.20 -11.66
C GLY A 318 -14.67 -18.96 -10.19
N LYS A 319 -14.01 -19.65 -9.26
CA LYS A 319 -14.17 -19.42 -7.81
C LYS A 319 -13.75 -18.01 -7.40
N ILE A 320 -12.67 -17.49 -8.00
CA ILE A 320 -12.23 -16.09 -7.79
C ILE A 320 -13.29 -15.13 -8.35
N ALA A 321 -13.77 -15.37 -9.57
CA ALA A 321 -14.79 -14.54 -10.22
C ALA A 321 -16.07 -14.45 -9.40
N TYR A 322 -16.54 -15.55 -8.79
CA TYR A 322 -17.69 -15.51 -7.87
C TYR A 322 -17.48 -14.53 -6.70
N ARG A 323 -16.32 -14.56 -6.06
CA ARG A 323 -16.01 -13.69 -4.92
C ARG A 323 -15.85 -12.23 -5.35
N GLU A 324 -15.09 -12.00 -6.42
CA GLU A 324 -14.77 -10.65 -6.90
C GLU A 324 -15.99 -9.98 -7.56
N MET A 325 -16.91 -10.76 -8.16
CA MET A 325 -18.18 -10.26 -8.67
C MET A 325 -19.04 -9.62 -7.57
N LEU A 326 -19.03 -10.16 -6.34
CA LEU A 326 -19.73 -9.52 -5.22
C LEU A 326 -19.25 -8.09 -4.98
N LYS A 327 -17.94 -7.86 -5.09
CA LYS A 327 -17.32 -6.54 -4.94
C LYS A 327 -17.74 -5.63 -6.08
N VAL A 328 -17.71 -6.12 -7.32
CA VAL A 328 -18.11 -5.36 -8.51
C VAL A 328 -19.55 -4.89 -8.43
N LEU A 329 -20.48 -5.80 -8.15
CA LEU A 329 -21.91 -5.46 -8.05
C LEU A 329 -22.20 -4.51 -6.88
N ASN A 330 -21.45 -4.66 -5.78
CA ASN A 330 -21.53 -3.74 -4.64
C ASN A 330 -21.06 -2.32 -5.00
N GLU A 331 -19.94 -2.17 -5.71
CA GLU A 331 -19.45 -0.87 -6.17
C GLU A 331 -20.37 -0.21 -7.22
N LEU A 332 -21.03 -1.03 -8.06
CA LEU A 332 -22.06 -0.57 -8.98
C LEU A 332 -23.39 -0.22 -8.30
N ASN A 333 -23.53 -0.46 -6.98
CA ASN A 333 -24.78 -0.34 -6.22
C ASN A 333 -25.95 -1.15 -6.81
N LYS A 334 -25.64 -2.25 -7.51
CA LYS A 334 -26.59 -3.18 -8.13
C LYS A 334 -27.14 -4.17 -7.09
N PHE A 335 -27.72 -3.67 -5.99
CA PHE A 335 -28.05 -4.49 -4.81
C PHE A 335 -29.09 -5.59 -5.07
N LYS A 336 -30.03 -5.38 -5.99
CA LYS A 336 -31.01 -6.40 -6.38
C LYS A 336 -30.33 -7.57 -7.11
N GLU A 337 -29.53 -7.26 -8.13
CA GLU A 337 -28.76 -8.24 -8.90
C GLU A 337 -27.75 -8.97 -8.02
N LEU A 338 -27.07 -8.24 -7.11
CA LEU A 338 -26.17 -8.82 -6.12
C LEU A 338 -26.87 -9.84 -5.22
N LYS A 339 -28.05 -9.51 -4.70
CA LYS A 339 -28.86 -10.45 -3.90
C LYS A 339 -29.25 -11.68 -4.72
N GLU A 340 -29.70 -11.51 -5.96
CA GLU A 340 -30.03 -12.64 -6.85
C GLU A 340 -28.81 -13.52 -7.13
N PHE A 341 -27.66 -12.91 -7.40
CA PHE A 341 -26.39 -13.60 -7.59
C PHE A 341 -25.98 -14.41 -6.35
N ILE A 342 -26.07 -13.82 -5.15
CA ILE A 342 -25.78 -14.51 -3.89
C ILE A 342 -26.68 -15.72 -3.69
N LEU A 343 -28.00 -15.56 -3.92
CA LEU A 343 -28.95 -16.64 -3.76
C LEU A 343 -28.69 -17.78 -4.75
N LYS A 344 -28.45 -17.44 -6.02
CA LYS A 344 -28.17 -18.38 -7.11
C LYS A 344 -26.87 -19.17 -6.89
N HIS A 345 -25.87 -18.56 -6.25
CA HIS A 345 -24.52 -19.13 -6.13
C HIS A 345 -24.09 -19.42 -4.68
N SER A 346 -25.06 -19.54 -3.75
CA SER A 346 -24.78 -19.68 -2.32
C SER A 346 -23.99 -20.93 -1.89
N ASP A 347 -23.99 -21.97 -2.73
CA ASP A 347 -23.24 -23.22 -2.50
C ASP A 347 -21.75 -23.11 -2.85
N VAL A 348 -21.39 -22.19 -3.75
CA VAL A 348 -20.01 -22.01 -4.23
C VAL A 348 -19.33 -20.77 -3.65
N LEU A 349 -20.11 -19.80 -3.16
CA LEU A 349 -19.59 -18.60 -2.53
C LEU A 349 -18.93 -18.92 -1.20
N GLU A 350 -17.68 -18.48 -1.06
CA GLU A 350 -16.97 -18.52 0.21
C GLU A 350 -17.60 -17.54 1.21
N LYS A 351 -17.95 -18.03 2.40
CA LYS A 351 -18.62 -17.25 3.44
C LYS A 351 -17.57 -16.62 4.38
N ASP A 352 -16.69 -15.83 3.79
CA ASP A 352 -15.65 -15.07 4.49
C ASP A 352 -16.20 -13.72 5.03
N LEU A 353 -15.31 -12.92 5.63
CA LEU A 353 -15.68 -11.61 6.17
C LEU A 353 -16.22 -10.66 5.09
N ASP A 354 -15.57 -10.63 3.92
CA ASP A 354 -16.00 -9.81 2.78
C ASP A 354 -17.41 -10.18 2.33
N TYR A 355 -17.71 -11.48 2.24
CA TYR A 355 -19.06 -11.97 1.95
C TYR A 355 -20.08 -11.42 2.96
N TYR A 356 -19.85 -11.58 4.26
CA TYR A 356 -20.82 -11.15 5.26
C TYR A 356 -21.02 -9.63 5.30
N THR A 357 -19.96 -8.85 5.12
CA THR A 357 -20.05 -7.38 5.07
C THR A 357 -20.80 -6.89 3.83
N ILE A 358 -20.54 -7.48 2.66
CA ILE A 358 -21.23 -7.14 1.40
C ILE A 358 -22.71 -7.52 1.47
N ILE A 359 -23.07 -8.72 1.93
CA ILE A 359 -24.49 -9.10 2.02
C ILE A 359 -25.22 -8.26 3.08
N ALA A 360 -24.55 -7.89 4.17
CA ALA A 360 -25.16 -7.08 5.21
C ALA A 360 -25.52 -5.68 4.70
N ARG A 361 -24.63 -5.06 3.94
CA ARG A 361 -24.89 -3.82 3.19
C ARG A 361 -25.98 -4.01 2.14
N THR A 362 -25.93 -5.09 1.37
CA THR A 362 -26.95 -5.40 0.35
C THR A 362 -28.34 -5.47 0.96
N TYR A 363 -28.51 -6.19 2.07
CA TYR A 363 -29.80 -6.25 2.77
C TYR A 363 -30.20 -4.93 3.41
N TRP A 364 -29.24 -4.11 3.86
CA TRP A 364 -29.52 -2.78 4.39
C TRP A 364 -30.14 -1.88 3.32
N GLU A 365 -29.50 -1.79 2.15
CA GLU A 365 -29.95 -0.97 1.01
C GLU A 365 -31.31 -1.44 0.46
N LEU A 366 -31.55 -2.75 0.51
CA LEU A 366 -32.84 -3.34 0.17
C LEU A 366 -33.90 -3.24 1.29
N LYS A 367 -33.58 -2.57 2.41
CA LYS A 367 -34.45 -2.38 3.58
C LYS A 367 -34.87 -3.69 4.28
N GLU A 368 -34.12 -4.76 4.06
CA GLU A 368 -34.27 -6.06 4.72
C GLU A 368 -33.48 -6.08 6.04
N TYR A 369 -33.80 -5.15 6.94
CA TYR A 369 -33.00 -4.85 8.13
C TYR A 369 -32.77 -6.06 9.06
N LYS A 370 -33.74 -6.99 9.16
CA LYS A 370 -33.56 -8.23 9.94
C LYS A 370 -32.43 -9.11 9.39
N ARG A 371 -32.34 -9.24 8.06
CA ARG A 371 -31.28 -10.02 7.41
C ARG A 371 -29.95 -9.28 7.44
N SER A 372 -29.98 -7.96 7.27
CA SER A 372 -28.80 -7.10 7.43
C SER A 372 -28.20 -7.25 8.82
N ALA A 373 -29.01 -7.17 9.88
CA ALA A 373 -28.58 -7.39 11.26
C ALA A 373 -27.87 -8.74 11.43
N ASN A 374 -28.49 -9.85 11.01
CA ASN A 374 -27.90 -11.18 11.13
C ASN A 374 -26.54 -11.29 10.41
N ALA A 375 -26.41 -10.68 9.23
CA ALA A 375 -25.16 -10.70 8.48
C ALA A 375 -24.07 -9.83 9.13
N TRP A 376 -24.41 -8.66 9.65
CA TRP A 376 -23.49 -7.83 10.43
C TRP A 376 -23.05 -8.52 11.72
N GLU A 377 -23.94 -9.22 12.40
CA GLU A 377 -23.59 -10.03 13.58
C GLU A 377 -22.63 -11.17 13.22
N LYS A 378 -22.79 -11.78 12.04
CA LYS A 378 -21.83 -12.78 11.54
C LYS A 378 -20.48 -12.14 11.25
N ALA A 379 -20.43 -11.00 10.57
CA ALA A 379 -19.19 -10.26 10.35
C ALA A 379 -18.50 -9.89 11.69
N PHE A 380 -19.27 -9.41 12.66
CA PHE A 380 -18.76 -9.10 14.01
C PHE A 380 -18.26 -10.35 14.74
N SER A 381 -18.91 -11.50 14.61
CA SER A 381 -18.41 -12.75 15.22
C SER A 381 -17.08 -13.24 14.64
N MET A 382 -16.74 -12.82 13.41
CA MET A 382 -15.47 -13.13 12.76
C MET A 382 -14.37 -12.11 13.11
N ASN A 383 -14.75 -10.89 13.49
CA ASN A 383 -13.85 -9.84 13.94
C ASN A 383 -14.51 -9.01 15.06
N SER A 384 -14.41 -9.51 16.29
CA SER A 384 -15.08 -8.96 17.46
C SER A 384 -14.48 -7.65 17.97
N GLU A 385 -13.31 -7.27 17.47
CA GLU A 385 -12.66 -6.01 17.82
C GLU A 385 -13.16 -4.85 16.93
N ASN A 386 -13.78 -5.16 15.79
CA ASN A 386 -14.35 -4.14 14.93
C ASN A 386 -15.76 -3.75 15.38
N GLY A 387 -15.83 -2.72 16.24
CA GLY A 387 -17.09 -2.18 16.77
C GLY A 387 -18.05 -1.66 15.70
N VAL A 388 -17.56 -1.29 14.51
CA VAL A 388 -18.40 -0.78 13.40
C VAL A 388 -19.38 -1.85 12.92
N TYR A 389 -18.96 -3.12 12.86
CA TYR A 389 -19.85 -4.22 12.45
C TYR A 389 -21.01 -4.41 13.43
N ALA A 390 -20.73 -4.40 14.73
CA ALA A 390 -21.78 -4.48 15.73
C ALA A 390 -22.63 -3.21 15.81
N ALA A 391 -22.07 -2.02 15.54
CA ALA A 391 -22.85 -0.78 15.43
C ALA A 391 -23.87 -0.86 14.28
N ASN A 392 -23.43 -1.36 13.12
CA ASN A 392 -24.30 -1.59 11.97
C ASN A 392 -25.37 -2.65 12.26
N ALA A 393 -25.03 -3.73 12.96
CA ALA A 393 -26.01 -4.70 13.44
C ALA A 393 -27.06 -4.07 14.37
N ALA A 394 -26.62 -3.28 15.36
CA ALA A 394 -27.50 -2.61 16.32
C ALA A 394 -28.44 -1.62 15.61
N ASN A 395 -27.92 -0.85 14.66
CA ASN A 395 -28.70 0.04 13.81
C ASN A 395 -29.79 -0.70 13.02
N ALA A 396 -29.44 -1.84 12.42
CA ALA A 396 -30.39 -2.65 11.65
C ALA A 396 -31.46 -3.27 12.57
N LEU A 397 -31.07 -3.72 13.76
CA LEU A 397 -32.00 -4.27 14.76
C LEU A 397 -33.00 -3.22 15.25
N ASP A 398 -32.53 -2.02 15.56
CA ASP A 398 -33.36 -0.89 15.99
C ASP A 398 -34.45 -0.58 14.96
N ILE A 399 -34.07 -0.40 13.69
CA ILE A 399 -35.02 -0.13 12.60
C ILE A 399 -35.98 -1.31 12.39
N SER A 400 -35.49 -2.55 12.54
CA SER A 400 -36.34 -3.75 12.41
C SER A 400 -37.29 -3.99 13.58
N GLY A 401 -37.21 -3.16 14.63
CA GLY A 401 -38.06 -3.20 15.83
C GLY A 401 -37.51 -4.06 16.97
N ASN A 402 -36.35 -4.70 16.82
CA ASN A 402 -35.72 -5.48 17.90
C ASN A 402 -34.86 -4.58 18.80
N LYS A 403 -35.55 -3.70 19.54
CA LYS A 403 -34.94 -2.65 20.37
C LYS A 403 -34.09 -3.19 21.52
N GLU A 404 -34.49 -4.30 22.12
CA GLU A 404 -33.76 -4.92 23.24
C GLU A 404 -32.39 -5.45 22.81
N LYS A 405 -32.36 -6.18 21.69
CA LYS A 405 -31.09 -6.69 21.13
C LYS A 405 -30.24 -5.54 20.59
N ALA A 406 -30.85 -4.54 19.96
CA ALA A 406 -30.15 -3.33 19.51
C ALA A 406 -29.46 -2.62 20.69
N LEU A 407 -30.18 -2.39 21.79
CA LEU A 407 -29.60 -1.79 23.00
C LEU A 407 -28.43 -2.62 23.54
N SER A 408 -28.59 -3.94 23.63
CA SER A 408 -27.53 -4.83 24.10
C SER A 408 -26.26 -4.73 23.25
N LEU A 409 -26.39 -4.67 21.93
CA LEU A 409 -25.25 -4.49 21.02
C LEU A 409 -24.65 -3.09 21.12
N PHE A 410 -25.47 -2.04 21.22
CA PHE A 410 -24.95 -0.68 21.43
C PHE A 410 -24.14 -0.59 22.74
N LEU A 411 -24.57 -1.24 23.82
CA LEU A 411 -23.79 -1.30 25.06
C LEU A 411 -22.44 -2.01 24.88
N ALA A 412 -22.41 -3.11 24.12
CA ALA A 412 -21.17 -3.81 23.82
C ALA A 412 -20.22 -2.96 22.97
N VAL A 413 -20.73 -2.34 21.90
CA VAL A 413 -19.98 -1.49 20.97
C VAL A 413 -19.42 -0.26 21.66
N GLY A 414 -20.20 0.43 22.49
CA GLY A 414 -19.70 1.62 23.17
C GLY A 414 -18.55 1.30 24.14
N LYS A 415 -18.52 0.09 24.73
CA LYS A 415 -17.36 -0.37 25.51
C LYS A 415 -16.14 -0.60 24.62
N ILE A 416 -16.32 -1.17 23.43
CA ILE A 416 -15.24 -1.36 22.44
C ILE A 416 -14.67 0.00 22.00
N PHE A 417 -15.53 0.94 21.60
CA PHE A 417 -15.10 2.26 21.14
C PHE A 417 -14.42 3.07 22.24
N LEU A 418 -14.90 3.01 23.49
CA LEU A 418 -14.21 3.62 24.63
C LEU A 418 -12.81 3.03 24.84
N ASN A 419 -12.66 1.71 24.76
CA ASN A 419 -11.35 1.06 24.93
C ASN A 419 -10.38 1.36 23.77
N GLN A 420 -10.90 1.76 22.61
CA GLN A 420 -10.13 2.12 21.42
C GLN A 420 -9.92 3.63 21.28
N ASP A 421 -10.41 4.44 22.24
CA ASP A 421 -10.47 5.90 22.15
C ASP A 421 -11.14 6.42 20.86
N ASN A 422 -12.04 5.64 20.27
CA ASN A 422 -12.75 5.98 19.04
C ASN A 422 -13.98 6.85 19.34
N ASN A 423 -13.71 8.12 19.68
CA ASN A 423 -14.73 9.07 20.11
C ASN A 423 -15.74 9.43 19.02
N ASP A 424 -15.35 9.40 17.74
CA ASP A 424 -16.23 9.75 16.62
C ASP A 424 -17.35 8.71 16.45
N GLU A 425 -16.98 7.43 16.39
CA GLU A 425 -17.94 6.33 16.28
C GLU A 425 -18.80 6.20 17.54
N LEU A 426 -18.19 6.43 18.72
CA LEU A 426 -18.93 6.48 19.98
C LEU A 426 -19.98 7.60 19.97
N ALA A 427 -19.61 8.81 19.54
CA ALA A 427 -20.53 9.94 19.45
C ALA A 427 -21.70 9.67 18.49
N ALA A 428 -21.43 9.06 17.33
CA ALA A 428 -22.43 8.77 16.30
C ALA A 428 -23.59 7.90 16.82
N MET A 429 -23.33 6.99 17.76
CA MET A 429 -24.36 6.10 18.32
C MET A 429 -25.09 6.66 19.56
N MET A 430 -24.62 7.76 20.16
CA MET A 430 -25.19 8.30 21.40
C MET A 430 -26.69 8.66 21.33
N PRO A 431 -27.22 9.28 20.25
CA PRO A 431 -28.65 9.59 20.18
C PRO A 431 -29.54 8.35 20.27
N LYS A 432 -29.15 7.26 19.60
CA LYS A 432 -29.88 5.99 19.63
C LYS A 432 -29.74 5.30 20.97
N LEU A 433 -28.54 5.28 21.54
CA LEU A 433 -28.31 4.72 22.87
C LEU A 433 -29.12 5.47 23.93
N ALA A 434 -29.22 6.79 23.86
CA ALA A 434 -30.01 7.61 24.78
C ALA A 434 -31.52 7.33 24.64
N ALA A 435 -32.01 7.20 23.40
CA ALA A 435 -33.41 6.89 23.13
C ALA A 435 -33.81 5.49 23.62
N LEU A 436 -33.03 4.46 23.26
CA LEU A 436 -33.29 3.06 23.59
C LEU A 436 -33.00 2.75 25.07
N GLY A 437 -31.94 3.36 25.61
CA GLY A 437 -31.39 3.09 26.93
C GLY A 437 -31.86 4.05 28.01
N SER A 438 -32.90 4.86 27.78
CA SER A 438 -33.34 5.88 28.74
C SER A 438 -33.67 5.32 30.14
N GLY A 439 -34.16 4.08 30.21
CA GLY A 439 -34.41 3.32 31.45
C GLY A 439 -33.35 2.27 31.78
N ASN A 440 -32.23 2.21 31.06
CA ASN A 440 -31.15 1.25 31.28
C ASN A 440 -29.96 1.94 31.96
N TRP A 441 -29.53 1.44 33.12
CA TRP A 441 -28.46 2.08 33.88
C TRP A 441 -27.11 2.03 33.17
N GLU A 442 -26.78 0.95 32.45
CA GLU A 442 -25.51 0.81 31.73
C GLU A 442 -25.42 1.81 30.56
N ALA A 443 -26.54 2.04 29.87
CA ALA A 443 -26.61 3.04 28.80
C ALA A 443 -26.33 4.43 29.35
N ARG A 444 -26.91 4.75 30.50
CA ARG A 444 -26.66 6.01 31.22
C ARG A 444 -25.20 6.14 31.65
N VAL A 445 -24.57 5.07 32.15
CA VAL A 445 -23.12 5.07 32.45
C VAL A 445 -22.30 5.38 31.20
N LEU A 446 -22.60 4.71 30.09
CA LEU A 446 -21.85 4.85 28.84
C LEU A 446 -21.99 6.27 28.25
N ILE A 447 -23.21 6.84 28.24
CA ILE A 447 -23.44 8.24 27.84
C ILE A 447 -22.72 9.20 28.79
N GLY A 448 -22.69 8.92 30.09
CA GLY A 448 -21.94 9.71 31.06
C GLY A 448 -20.43 9.69 30.82
N LYS A 449 -19.85 8.52 30.50
CA LYS A 449 -18.43 8.37 30.15
C LYS A 449 -18.08 9.14 28.87
N TRP A 450 -18.94 9.08 27.86
CA TRP A 450 -18.78 9.88 26.64
C TRP A 450 -18.93 11.39 26.93
N ALA A 451 -19.92 11.79 27.73
CA ALA A 451 -20.11 13.20 28.11
C ALA A 451 -18.88 13.74 28.86
N PHE A 452 -18.23 12.91 29.69
CA PHE A 452 -16.95 13.25 30.30
C PHE A 452 -15.85 13.48 29.26
N SER A 453 -15.75 12.64 28.22
CA SER A 453 -14.69 12.78 27.20
C SER A 453 -14.85 14.01 26.31
N ILE A 454 -16.07 14.52 26.15
CA ILE A 454 -16.35 15.79 25.47
C ILE A 454 -16.47 17.00 26.41
N GLU A 455 -16.08 16.83 27.68
CA GLU A 455 -16.11 17.87 28.73
C GLU A 455 -17.52 18.46 29.04
N ASP A 456 -18.59 17.75 28.66
CA ASP A 456 -19.97 18.07 29.07
C ASP A 456 -20.21 17.54 30.49
N TYR A 457 -19.59 18.23 31.46
CA TYR A 457 -19.59 17.85 32.86
C TYR A 457 -20.99 17.91 33.50
N ASP A 458 -21.87 18.78 33.02
CA ASP A 458 -23.25 18.87 33.49
C ASP A 458 -24.04 17.64 33.09
N ARG A 459 -23.97 17.24 31.81
CA ARG A 459 -24.60 16.02 31.33
C ARG A 459 -23.97 14.79 31.97
N CYS A 460 -22.65 14.74 32.09
CA CYS A 460 -21.96 13.63 32.75
C CYS A 460 -22.50 13.37 34.17
N ALA A 461 -22.61 14.42 34.99
CA ALA A 461 -23.16 14.29 36.34
C ALA A 461 -24.63 13.87 36.35
N ALA A 462 -25.45 14.41 35.43
CA ALA A 462 -26.86 14.05 35.32
C ALA A 462 -27.05 12.58 34.93
N GLU A 463 -26.29 12.09 33.96
CA GLU A 463 -26.34 10.71 33.48
C GLU A 463 -25.85 9.72 34.54
N PHE A 464 -24.78 10.02 35.27
CA PHE A 464 -24.33 9.17 36.39
C PHE A 464 -25.33 9.14 37.55
N THR A 465 -25.97 10.27 37.86
CA THR A 465 -27.05 10.32 38.85
C THR A 465 -28.23 9.42 38.44
N ALA A 466 -28.66 9.53 37.18
CA ALA A 466 -29.74 8.71 36.64
C ALA A 466 -29.37 7.21 36.61
N ALA A 467 -28.14 6.89 36.19
CA ALA A 467 -27.61 5.53 36.18
C ALA A 467 -27.69 4.89 37.58
N GLU A 468 -27.20 5.59 38.61
CA GLU A 468 -27.19 5.07 39.97
C GLU A 468 -28.60 4.90 40.55
N LYS A 469 -29.52 5.81 40.24
CA LYS A 469 -30.94 5.68 40.62
C LYS A 469 -31.57 4.43 40.00
N LEU A 470 -31.38 4.23 38.69
CA LEU A 470 -31.88 3.06 37.97
C LEU A 470 -31.28 1.76 38.50
N ARG A 471 -29.95 1.72 38.68
CA ARG A 471 -29.23 0.55 39.19
C ARG A 471 -29.74 0.13 40.57
N ARG A 472 -29.95 1.08 41.49
CA ARG A 472 -30.44 0.79 42.86
C ARG A 472 -31.87 0.24 42.89
N ALA A 473 -32.69 0.56 41.89
CA ALA A 473 -34.07 0.09 41.79
C ALA A 473 -34.17 -1.38 41.32
N LEU A 474 -33.12 -1.91 40.69
CA LEU A 474 -33.08 -3.28 40.20
C LEU A 474 -32.91 -4.31 41.33
N LYS A 475 -33.54 -5.48 41.15
CA LYS A 475 -33.44 -6.64 42.04
C LYS A 475 -33.18 -7.92 41.20
N PRO A 476 -32.04 -8.61 41.38
CA PRO A 476 -30.92 -8.26 42.27
C PRO A 476 -30.21 -6.96 41.83
N LYS A 477 -29.55 -6.30 42.79
CA LYS A 477 -28.80 -5.06 42.50
C LYS A 477 -27.57 -5.38 41.65
N PRO A 478 -27.38 -4.76 40.48
CA PRO A 478 -26.17 -4.93 39.69
C PRO A 478 -24.92 -4.44 40.45
N LYS A 479 -23.78 -5.06 40.13
CA LYS A 479 -22.47 -4.68 40.67
C LYS A 479 -22.18 -3.22 40.36
N GLU A 480 -21.56 -2.54 41.33
CA GLU A 480 -21.13 -1.17 41.19
C GLU A 480 -19.90 -1.06 40.28
N ASP A 481 -19.88 -0.05 39.40
CA ASP A 481 -18.74 0.30 38.56
C ASP A 481 -17.85 1.33 39.30
N PRO A 482 -16.64 0.96 39.75
CA PRO A 482 -15.74 1.90 40.42
C PRO A 482 -15.40 3.12 39.55
N ALA A 483 -15.27 2.94 38.24
CA ALA A 483 -14.91 4.01 37.31
C ALA A 483 -16.02 5.07 37.19
N LEU A 484 -17.29 4.67 37.34
CA LEU A 484 -18.40 5.62 37.40
C LEU A 484 -18.24 6.58 38.58
N TYR A 485 -17.99 6.07 39.79
CA TYR A 485 -17.85 6.92 40.97
C TYR A 485 -16.59 7.78 40.91
N TYR A 486 -15.52 7.25 40.33
CA TYR A 486 -14.30 8.02 40.09
C TYR A 486 -14.55 9.22 39.17
N LEU A 487 -15.06 8.98 37.95
CA LEU A 487 -15.33 10.04 36.97
C LEU A 487 -16.36 11.05 37.50
N TRP A 488 -17.40 10.57 38.20
CA TRP A 488 -18.37 11.45 38.83
C TRP A 488 -17.74 12.33 39.91
N GLY A 489 -16.84 11.77 40.71
CA GLY A 489 -16.05 12.52 41.70
C GLY A 489 -15.20 13.60 41.06
N LEU A 490 -14.53 13.29 39.94
CA LEU A 490 -13.77 14.28 39.16
C LEU A 490 -14.64 15.45 38.71
N VAL A 491 -15.81 15.15 38.14
CA VAL A 491 -16.76 16.16 37.69
C VAL A 491 -17.19 17.09 38.83
N TYR A 492 -17.47 16.55 40.02
CA TYR A 492 -17.82 17.37 41.16
C TYR A 492 -16.67 18.20 41.69
N ASN A 493 -15.43 17.69 41.66
CA ASN A 493 -14.26 18.47 42.00
C ASN A 493 -14.05 19.65 41.03
N ILE A 494 -14.19 19.42 39.73
CA ILE A 494 -14.12 20.49 38.70
C ILE A 494 -15.19 21.57 38.96
N LYS A 495 -16.36 21.16 39.43
CA LYS A 495 -17.46 22.07 39.79
C LYS A 495 -17.33 22.71 41.18
N GLY A 496 -16.20 22.52 41.88
CA GLY A 496 -15.93 23.05 43.22
C GLY A 496 -16.69 22.35 44.36
N LYS A 497 -17.40 21.25 44.08
CA LYS A 497 -18.17 20.46 45.04
C LYS A 497 -17.29 19.39 45.67
N ASN A 498 -16.30 19.84 46.44
CA ASN A 498 -15.23 18.97 46.93
C ASN A 498 -15.70 17.91 47.94
N ASP A 499 -16.68 18.23 48.79
CA ASP A 499 -17.23 17.28 49.75
C ASP A 499 -17.96 16.13 49.05
N GLU A 500 -18.75 16.43 48.02
CA GLU A 500 -19.40 15.42 47.18
C GLU A 500 -18.36 14.60 46.41
N ALA A 501 -17.34 15.25 45.84
CA ALA A 501 -16.27 14.59 45.11
C ALA A 501 -15.54 13.55 45.98
N ILE A 502 -15.20 13.93 47.21
CA ILE A 502 -14.54 13.05 48.18
C ILE A 502 -15.42 11.84 48.51
N ARG A 503 -16.71 12.03 48.80
CA ARG A 503 -17.63 10.90 49.07
C ARG A 503 -17.70 9.90 47.91
N LEU A 504 -17.73 10.41 46.67
CA LEU A 504 -17.74 9.56 45.47
C LEU A 504 -16.40 8.84 45.28
N LEU A 505 -15.28 9.51 45.47
CA LEU A 505 -13.94 8.93 45.35
C LEU A 505 -13.65 7.91 46.45
N GLU A 506 -14.12 8.14 47.67
CA GLU A 506 -14.07 7.14 48.75
C GLU A 506 -14.85 5.88 48.38
N ARG A 507 -15.99 6.03 47.68
CA ARG A 507 -16.73 4.88 47.16
C ARG A 507 -15.93 4.15 46.08
N ALA A 508 -15.31 4.88 45.15
CA ALA A 508 -14.46 4.29 44.11
C ALA A 508 -13.29 3.50 44.71
N VAL A 509 -12.56 4.08 45.69
CA VAL A 509 -11.46 3.43 46.41
C VAL A 509 -11.96 2.21 47.19
N LYS A 510 -13.13 2.28 47.83
CA LYS A 510 -13.69 1.13 48.55
C LYS A 510 -14.01 -0.05 47.61
N LEU A 511 -14.42 0.24 46.37
CA LEU A 511 -14.78 -0.79 45.39
C LEU A 511 -13.55 -1.37 44.67
N ALA A 512 -12.51 -0.57 44.48
CA ALA A 512 -11.25 -0.99 43.88
C ALA A 512 -10.09 -0.50 44.76
N PRO A 513 -9.87 -1.13 45.92
CA PRO A 513 -8.86 -0.67 46.86
C PRO A 513 -7.48 -0.68 46.24
N ASP A 514 -7.15 -1.64 45.37
CA ASP A 514 -5.79 -1.76 44.84
C ASP A 514 -5.54 -0.90 43.59
N TYR A 515 -6.51 -0.08 43.18
CA TYR A 515 -6.35 0.82 42.03
C TYR A 515 -5.76 2.17 42.46
N ALA A 516 -4.45 2.30 42.30
CA ALA A 516 -3.66 3.42 42.81
C ALA A 516 -4.18 4.80 42.36
N LEU A 517 -4.62 4.92 41.10
CA LEU A 517 -5.12 6.18 40.55
C LEU A 517 -6.33 6.73 41.34
N PHE A 518 -7.22 5.87 41.83
CA PHE A 518 -8.37 6.31 42.63
C PHE A 518 -7.92 6.82 44.00
N ARG A 519 -6.98 6.11 44.66
CA ARG A 519 -6.42 6.53 45.94
C ARG A 519 -5.69 7.86 45.82
N PHE A 520 -4.86 7.98 44.78
CA PHE A 520 -4.09 9.18 44.51
C PHE A 520 -5.00 10.39 44.30
N LYS A 521 -6.04 10.24 43.47
CA LYS A 521 -6.95 11.33 43.18
C LYS A 521 -7.78 11.75 44.39
N LEU A 522 -8.21 10.80 45.21
CA LEU A 522 -8.85 11.09 46.49
C LEU A 522 -7.92 11.91 47.39
N ALA A 523 -6.65 11.50 47.50
CA ALA A 523 -5.67 12.18 48.33
C ALA A 523 -5.34 13.59 47.81
N GLU A 524 -5.19 13.75 46.50
CA GLU A 524 -5.00 15.04 45.84
C GLU A 524 -6.14 16.02 46.17
N ILE A 525 -7.38 15.57 46.09
CA ILE A 525 -8.55 16.42 46.37
C ILE A 525 -8.64 16.76 47.86
N LYS A 526 -8.33 15.81 48.76
CA LYS A 526 -8.24 16.10 50.20
C LYS A 526 -7.15 17.13 50.52
N LEU A 527 -5.99 17.04 49.87
CA LEU A 527 -4.87 17.98 50.03
C LEU A 527 -5.23 19.39 49.56
N THR A 528 -5.75 19.51 48.34
CA THR A 528 -6.16 20.81 47.75
C THR A 528 -7.32 21.45 48.48
N SER A 529 -8.23 20.65 49.04
CA SER A 529 -9.37 21.13 49.84
C SER A 529 -9.01 21.48 51.29
N GLY A 530 -7.74 21.32 51.70
CA GLY A 530 -7.27 21.67 53.04
C GLY A 530 -7.80 20.76 54.16
N ILE A 531 -8.29 19.56 53.83
CA ILE A 531 -8.85 18.61 54.80
C ILE A 531 -7.74 18.00 55.65
N ALA A 532 -7.95 17.99 56.97
CA ALA A 532 -6.98 17.52 57.95
C ALA A 532 -7.10 16.03 58.13
N ASP A 533 -6.17 15.29 57.52
CA ASP A 533 -6.08 13.85 57.66
C ASP A 533 -4.62 13.47 58.00
N PRO A 534 -4.33 13.03 59.23
CA PRO A 534 -2.98 12.66 59.64
C PRO A 534 -2.46 11.41 58.90
N ASN A 535 -3.34 10.60 58.30
CA ASN A 535 -2.96 9.40 57.57
C ASN A 535 -2.67 9.64 56.08
N LEU A 536 -3.00 10.82 55.55
CA LEU A 536 -2.95 11.13 54.13
C LEU A 536 -1.58 10.90 53.48
N VAL A 537 -0.51 11.31 54.16
CA VAL A 537 0.87 11.09 53.70
C VAL A 537 1.20 9.60 53.67
N LYS A 538 0.76 8.83 54.68
CA LYS A 538 0.98 7.38 54.74
C LYS A 538 0.21 6.67 53.62
N GLU A 539 -1.02 7.08 53.35
CA GLU A 539 -1.84 6.55 52.26
C GLU A 539 -1.23 6.85 50.88
N LEU A 540 -0.74 8.07 50.66
CA LEU A 540 -0.02 8.44 49.43
C LEU A 540 1.23 7.57 49.23
N LYS A 541 2.02 7.31 50.29
CA LYS A 541 3.17 6.39 50.21
C LYS A 541 2.73 4.99 49.80
N SER A 542 1.70 4.43 50.46
CA SER A 542 1.19 3.10 50.11
C SER A 542 0.62 3.02 48.68
N THR A 543 0.14 4.14 48.14
CA THR A 543 -0.40 4.22 46.78
C THR A 543 0.72 4.08 45.74
N LEU A 544 1.90 4.65 46.01
CA LEU A 544 3.08 4.51 45.17
C LEU A 544 3.65 3.07 45.15
N ASP A 545 3.27 2.23 46.10
CA ASP A 545 3.70 0.82 46.15
C ASP A 545 2.84 -0.10 45.28
N LEU A 546 1.75 0.42 44.69
CA LEU A 546 0.81 -0.32 43.85
C LEU A 546 1.07 -0.16 42.34
N ILE A 547 2.06 0.66 41.96
CA ILE A 547 2.32 1.05 40.56
C ILE A 547 3.77 0.78 40.17
N ASP A 548 4.00 0.65 38.86
CA ASP A 548 5.34 0.47 38.30
C ASP A 548 6.21 1.72 38.49
N ASP A 549 7.52 1.57 38.30
CA ASP A 549 8.51 2.64 38.49
C ASP A 549 8.18 3.89 37.64
N ASP A 550 7.59 3.73 36.45
CA ASP A 550 7.32 4.82 35.52
C ASP A 550 6.21 5.71 36.06
N GLN A 551 5.07 5.11 36.37
CA GLN A 551 3.94 5.78 37.00
C GLN A 551 4.30 6.28 38.41
N LYS A 552 5.14 5.54 39.14
CA LYS A 552 5.59 5.91 40.48
C LYS A 552 6.37 7.21 40.48
N ALA A 553 7.27 7.40 39.52
CA ALA A 553 8.04 8.63 39.41
C ALA A 553 7.15 9.86 39.18
N GLU A 554 6.27 9.79 38.17
CA GLU A 554 5.35 10.88 37.83
C GLU A 554 4.39 11.20 38.98
N MET A 555 3.79 10.16 39.57
CA MET A 555 2.85 10.32 40.68
C MET A 555 3.53 10.85 41.93
N ALA A 556 4.77 10.43 42.22
CA ALA A 556 5.56 10.93 43.34
C ALA A 556 5.95 12.40 43.14
N GLU A 557 6.39 12.80 41.95
CA GLU A 557 6.69 14.20 41.65
C GLU A 557 5.46 15.09 41.87
N HIS A 558 4.31 14.69 41.33
CA HIS A 558 3.05 15.42 41.53
C HIS A 558 2.65 15.51 43.00
N ALA A 559 2.77 14.39 43.75
CA ALA A 559 2.51 14.37 45.19
C ALA A 559 3.41 15.34 45.95
N GLY A 560 4.73 15.33 45.67
CA GLY A 560 5.71 16.19 46.31
C GLY A 560 5.40 17.67 46.09
N ASN A 561 5.16 18.04 44.84
CA ASN A 561 4.81 19.41 44.44
C ASN A 561 3.50 19.88 45.10
N LEU A 562 2.51 19.00 45.22
CA LEU A 562 1.26 19.31 45.89
C LEU A 562 1.47 19.51 47.40
N LEU A 563 2.23 18.62 48.05
CA LEU A 563 2.48 18.67 49.49
C LEU A 563 3.21 19.95 49.91
N LEU A 564 4.12 20.50 49.09
CA LEU A 564 4.81 21.77 49.34
C LEU A 564 3.85 22.94 49.58
N LYS A 565 2.66 22.90 48.96
CA LYS A 565 1.63 23.95 49.04
C LYS A 565 0.65 23.74 50.20
N THR A 566 0.84 22.71 51.01
CA THR A 566 -0.09 22.33 52.10
C THR A 566 0.61 22.30 53.45
N ARG A 567 -0.15 22.03 54.53
CA ARG A 567 0.43 21.81 55.87
C ARG A 567 1.44 20.65 55.94
N TYR A 568 1.42 19.74 54.96
CA TYR A 568 2.27 18.55 54.93
C TYR A 568 3.62 18.78 54.23
N LYS A 569 4.03 20.04 53.98
CA LYS A 569 5.27 20.39 53.27
C LYS A 569 6.54 19.65 53.74
N LYS A 570 6.63 19.30 55.03
CA LYS A 570 7.76 18.52 55.58
C LYS A 570 7.86 17.10 55.00
N SER A 571 6.75 16.54 54.50
CA SER A 571 6.70 15.23 53.87
C SER A 571 6.98 15.27 52.37
N ALA A 572 6.99 16.45 51.74
CA ALA A 572 7.17 16.60 50.30
C ALA A 572 8.52 16.03 49.82
N GLN A 573 9.59 16.24 50.60
CA GLN A 573 10.94 15.81 50.24
C GLN A 573 11.01 14.31 49.93
N TYR A 574 10.34 13.47 50.72
CA TYR A 574 10.29 12.03 50.47
C TYR A 574 9.80 11.69 49.05
N PHE A 575 8.77 12.38 48.58
CA PHE A 575 8.15 12.11 47.29
C PHE A 575 9.02 12.63 46.14
N LEU A 576 9.61 13.82 46.30
CA LEU A 576 10.54 14.38 45.31
C LEU A 576 11.81 13.51 45.19
N ASP A 577 12.40 13.08 46.31
CA ASP A 577 13.56 12.17 46.32
C ASP A 577 13.23 10.83 45.65
N THR A 578 12.01 10.31 45.87
CA THR A 578 11.55 9.07 45.24
C THR A 578 11.48 9.23 43.71
N ALA A 579 10.91 10.34 43.21
CA ALA A 579 10.81 10.62 41.79
C ALA A 579 12.20 10.80 41.14
N GLU A 580 13.10 11.53 41.79
CA GLU A 580 14.47 11.75 41.34
C GLU A 580 15.28 10.46 41.29
N SER A 581 15.19 9.62 42.33
CA SER A 581 15.89 8.34 42.42
C SER A 581 15.50 7.40 41.28
N ILE A 582 14.20 7.27 41.00
CA ILE A 582 13.70 6.44 39.90
C ILE A 582 14.15 7.00 38.54
N SER A 583 14.06 8.32 38.35
CA SER A 583 14.51 8.99 37.13
C SER A 583 16.01 8.83 36.87
N ALA A 584 16.83 8.88 37.92
CA ALA A 584 18.28 8.65 37.85
C ALA A 584 18.62 7.18 37.52
N ALA A 585 17.89 6.22 38.11
CA ALA A 585 18.05 4.80 37.82
C ALA A 585 17.74 4.47 36.35
N LYS A 586 16.70 5.07 35.76
CA LYS A 586 16.38 4.94 34.33
C LYS A 586 17.48 5.48 33.42
N LYS A 587 17.98 6.70 33.67
CA LYS A 587 19.09 7.29 32.91
C LYS A 587 20.35 6.42 32.93
N THR A 588 20.57 5.69 34.03
CA THR A 588 21.71 4.79 34.18
C THR A 588 21.50 3.46 33.43
N ARG A 589 20.27 2.93 33.37
CA ARG A 589 19.93 1.74 32.58
C ARG A 589 19.97 2.01 31.06
N SER A 590 19.46 3.17 30.62
CA SER A 590 19.48 3.58 29.20
C SER A 590 20.88 3.82 28.64
N LYS A 591 21.88 4.14 29.48
CA LYS A 591 23.29 4.28 29.06
C LYS A 591 24.05 2.96 28.98
N LYS A 592 23.45 1.86 29.45
CA LYS A 592 24.06 0.51 29.48
C LYS A 592 23.45 -0.46 28.47
N GLN A 593 22.36 -0.07 27.80
CA GLN A 593 21.80 -0.73 26.61
C GLN A 593 22.25 0.06 25.38
#